data_AF-A0A6G9NEW0-F1
#
_entry.id   AF-A0A6G9NEW0-F1
#
_cell.length_a   1.000
_cell.length_b   1.000
_cell.length_c   1.000
_cell.angle_alpha   90.00
_cell.angle_beta   90.00
_cell.angle_gamma   90.00
#
_symmetry.space_group_name_H-M   'P 1'
#
loop_
_entity.id
_entity.type
_entity.pdbx_description
1 polymer ?
#
loop_
_entity_poly.entity_id
_entity_poly.type
_entity_poly.pdbx_seq_one_letter_code
_entity_poly.pdbx_strand_id
1 'polypeptide(L)'
;MRNFLALLPLVAFVLWLVGFRRSAAMAGIWSAALCAALAVGAFDYPVDASSVLGPLAEALFACATIVWIIFPALGIYEFQKDTGATQTIGRWLAGVSGKPQVQALLIAWFFGLFLESAAGFGAAIGNIITPHNIVAGAATVGAVGRKGEVLRQTLPVCAIYAAVGGLLLFALGHLL
;
A
#
# COMPACT_ATOMS: atom_id res chain seq x y z
N MET A 1 14.45 -24.48 -10.09
CA MET A 1 13.36 -23.96 -10.95
C MET A 1 12.05 -23.73 -10.18
N ARG A 2 11.65 -24.59 -9.22
CA ARG A 2 10.40 -24.41 -8.43
C ARG A 2 10.25 -23.04 -7.75
N ASN A 3 11.35 -22.42 -7.30
CA ASN A 3 11.32 -21.13 -6.59
C ASN A 3 10.70 -19.99 -7.40
N PHE A 4 10.84 -19.99 -8.74
CA PHE A 4 10.22 -18.96 -9.58
C PHE A 4 8.69 -19.13 -9.70
N LEU A 5 8.17 -20.33 -9.48
CA LEU A 5 6.72 -20.58 -9.49
C LEU A 5 6.03 -19.93 -8.28
N ALA A 6 6.75 -19.70 -7.18
CA ALA A 6 6.22 -19.00 -6.01
C ALA A 6 5.89 -17.52 -6.28
N LEU A 7 6.46 -16.93 -7.35
CA LEU A 7 6.18 -15.55 -7.74
C LEU A 7 4.88 -15.41 -8.56
N LEU A 8 4.38 -16.51 -9.16
CA LEU A 8 3.22 -16.48 -10.05
C LEU A 8 1.94 -15.92 -9.40
N PRO A 9 1.56 -16.28 -8.15
CA PRO A 9 0.38 -15.73 -7.51
C PRO A 9 0.48 -14.21 -7.32
N LEU A 10 1.66 -13.71 -6.95
CA LEU A 10 1.93 -12.28 -6.77
C LEU A 10 1.85 -11.52 -8.10
N VAL A 11 2.49 -12.06 -9.14
CA VAL A 11 2.45 -11.48 -10.50
C VAL A 11 1.02 -11.50 -11.02
N ALA A 12 0.29 -12.60 -10.86
CA ALA A 12 -1.12 -12.70 -11.26
C ALA A 12 -2.00 -11.68 -10.53
N PHE A 13 -1.79 -11.48 -9.22
CA PHE A 13 -2.49 -10.46 -8.44
C PHE A 13 -2.27 -9.05 -9.01
N VAL A 14 -1.01 -8.68 -9.27
CA VAL A 14 -0.66 -7.37 -9.84
C VAL A 14 -1.21 -7.22 -11.25
N LEU A 15 -1.14 -8.25 -12.10
CA LEU A 15 -1.70 -8.21 -13.45
C LEU A 15 -3.22 -8.04 -13.43
N TRP A 16 -3.92 -8.67 -12.49
CA TRP A 16 -5.37 -8.52 -12.33
C TRP A 16 -5.78 -7.10 -11.94
N LEU A 17 -4.99 -6.46 -11.07
CA LEU A 17 -5.21 -5.09 -10.61
C LEU A 17 -4.83 -4.05 -11.67
N VAL A 18 -3.62 -4.13 -12.21
CA VAL A 18 -3.03 -3.08 -13.05
C VAL A 18 -3.35 -3.31 -14.52
N GLY A 19 -3.19 -4.55 -15.00
CA GLY A 19 -3.43 -4.91 -16.40
C GLY A 19 -4.92 -4.97 -16.71
N PHE A 20 -5.67 -5.76 -15.95
CA PHE A 20 -7.10 -5.98 -16.20
C PHE A 20 -8.03 -4.99 -15.49
N ARG A 21 -7.49 -4.09 -14.65
CA ARG A 21 -8.22 -3.02 -13.94
C ARG A 21 -9.45 -3.54 -13.18
N ARG A 22 -9.34 -4.71 -12.54
CA ARG A 22 -10.44 -5.30 -11.76
C ARG A 22 -10.34 -4.92 -10.28
N SER A 23 -11.42 -5.16 -9.53
CA SER A 23 -11.46 -4.88 -8.09
C SER A 23 -10.44 -5.72 -7.32
N ALA A 24 -9.92 -5.16 -6.23
CA ALA A 24 -8.95 -5.83 -5.36
C ALA A 24 -9.47 -7.16 -4.80
N ALA A 25 -10.78 -7.24 -4.51
CA ALA A 25 -11.42 -8.48 -4.09
C ALA A 25 -11.29 -9.59 -5.16
N MET A 26 -11.57 -9.26 -6.42
CA MET A 26 -11.47 -10.24 -7.52
C MET A 26 -10.02 -10.64 -7.77
N ALA A 27 -9.08 -9.69 -7.76
CA ALA A 27 -7.65 -9.99 -7.88
C ALA A 27 -7.18 -10.94 -6.77
N GLY A 28 -7.62 -10.69 -5.54
CA GLY A 28 -7.33 -11.53 -4.37
C GLY A 28 -7.82 -12.96 -4.57
N ILE A 29 -9.09 -13.16 -4.91
CA ILE A 29 -9.69 -14.49 -5.11
C ILE A 29 -8.93 -15.29 -6.17
N TRP A 30 -8.67 -14.70 -7.34
CA TRP A 30 -7.97 -15.40 -8.43
C TRP A 30 -6.52 -15.72 -8.08
N SER A 31 -5.81 -14.80 -7.40
CA SER A 31 -4.44 -15.04 -6.96
C SER A 31 -4.36 -16.12 -5.87
N ALA A 32 -5.32 -16.17 -4.95
CA ALA A 32 -5.40 -17.19 -3.91
C ALA A 32 -5.71 -18.57 -4.50
N ALA A 33 -6.63 -18.64 -5.47
CA ALA A 33 -6.92 -19.89 -6.18
C ALA A 33 -5.69 -20.41 -6.93
N LEU A 34 -4.95 -19.53 -7.61
CA LEU A 34 -3.69 -19.88 -8.26
C LEU A 34 -2.63 -20.34 -7.25
N CYS A 35 -2.52 -19.68 -6.10
CA CYS A 35 -1.62 -20.06 -5.02
C CYS A 35 -1.92 -21.46 -4.50
N ALA A 36 -3.18 -21.77 -4.23
CA ALA A 36 -3.61 -23.10 -3.78
C ALA A 36 -3.32 -24.19 -4.82
N ALA A 37 -3.58 -23.92 -6.11
CA ALA A 37 -3.29 -24.86 -7.19
C ALA A 37 -1.80 -25.15 -7.31
N LEU A 38 -0.94 -24.13 -7.19
CA LEU A 38 0.52 -24.30 -7.22
C LEU A 38 1.05 -25.00 -5.98
N ALA A 39 0.50 -24.71 -4.80
CA ALA A 39 0.90 -25.38 -3.56
C ALA A 39 0.74 -26.90 -3.68
N VAL A 40 -0.44 -27.37 -4.12
CA VAL A 40 -0.70 -28.80 -4.28
C VAL A 40 0.06 -29.39 -5.48
N GLY A 41 0.06 -28.71 -6.62
CA GLY A 41 0.57 -29.29 -7.88
C GLY A 41 2.07 -29.15 -8.11
N ALA A 42 2.74 -28.17 -7.51
CA ALA A 42 4.15 -27.86 -7.75
C ALA A 42 5.02 -27.88 -6.48
N PHE A 43 4.42 -27.80 -5.29
CA PHE A 43 5.14 -27.75 -4.00
C PHE A 43 4.93 -28.99 -3.13
N ASP A 44 4.24 -30.04 -3.64
CA ASP A 44 3.93 -31.27 -2.91
C ASP A 44 3.28 -30.98 -1.55
N TYR A 45 2.48 -29.92 -1.48
CA TYR A 45 1.88 -29.45 -0.25
C TYR A 45 0.90 -30.50 0.29
N PRO A 46 1.09 -30.99 1.52
CA PRO A 46 0.19 -32.00 2.08
C PRO A 46 -1.17 -31.37 2.32
N VAL A 47 -2.24 -32.05 1.94
CA VAL A 47 -3.63 -31.55 2.05
C VAL A 47 -4.33 -32.26 3.20
N ASP A 48 -3.78 -32.10 4.40
CA ASP A 48 -4.36 -32.55 5.66
C ASP A 48 -5.09 -31.40 6.38
N ALA A 49 -5.93 -31.73 7.36
CA ALA A 49 -6.69 -30.73 8.08
C ALA A 49 -5.79 -29.68 8.76
N SER A 50 -4.66 -30.11 9.34
CA SER A 50 -3.71 -29.22 10.01
C SER A 50 -2.99 -28.30 9.04
N SER A 51 -2.55 -28.81 7.89
CA SER A 51 -1.85 -28.01 6.89
C SER A 51 -2.76 -26.94 6.31
N VAL A 52 -4.03 -27.24 6.01
CA VAL A 52 -4.96 -26.26 5.42
C VAL A 52 -5.47 -25.24 6.44
N LEU A 53 -5.73 -25.66 7.69
CA LEU A 53 -6.29 -24.77 8.71
C LEU A 53 -5.33 -23.64 9.11
N GLY A 54 -4.03 -23.89 9.17
CA GLY A 54 -3.03 -22.90 9.59
C GLY A 54 -3.01 -21.64 8.69
N PRO A 55 -2.73 -21.78 7.38
CA PRO A 55 -2.73 -20.65 6.43
C PRO A 55 -4.09 -19.96 6.31
N LEU A 56 -5.19 -20.70 6.41
CA LEU A 56 -6.53 -20.08 6.42
C LEU A 56 -6.76 -19.24 7.68
N ALA A 57 -6.36 -19.73 8.85
CA ALA A 57 -6.45 -18.98 10.10
C ALA A 57 -5.58 -17.71 10.04
N GLU A 58 -4.36 -17.81 9.52
CA GLU A 58 -3.46 -16.67 9.31
C GLU A 58 -4.07 -15.64 8.35
N ALA A 59 -4.64 -16.09 7.22
CA ALA A 59 -5.29 -15.22 6.25
C ALA A 59 -6.51 -14.50 6.86
N LEU A 60 -7.33 -15.21 7.66
CA LEU A 60 -8.46 -14.62 8.36
C LEU A 60 -8.02 -13.63 9.43
N PHE A 61 -6.97 -13.95 10.19
CA PHE A 61 -6.42 -13.08 11.21
C PHE A 61 -5.84 -11.79 10.59
N ALA A 62 -5.12 -11.90 9.47
CA ALA A 62 -4.64 -10.74 8.72
C ALA A 62 -5.81 -9.87 8.19
N CYS A 63 -6.85 -10.50 7.63
CA CYS A 63 -8.06 -9.79 7.19
C CYS A 63 -8.75 -9.07 8.36
N ALA A 64 -8.93 -9.76 9.50
CA ALA A 64 -9.53 -9.20 10.70
C ALA A 64 -8.73 -8.01 11.23
N THR A 65 -7.40 -8.10 11.22
CA THR A 65 -6.50 -7.00 11.62
C THR A 65 -6.69 -5.76 10.74
N ILE A 66 -6.80 -5.95 9.41
CA ILE A 66 -7.04 -4.83 8.48
C ILE A 66 -8.40 -4.18 8.77
N VAL A 67 -9.45 -4.98 8.93
CA VAL A 67 -10.80 -4.47 9.25
C VAL A 67 -10.80 -3.74 10.60
N TRP A 68 -10.13 -4.30 11.61
CA TRP A 68 -10.00 -3.73 12.95
C TRP A 68 -9.32 -2.35 12.94
N ILE A 69 -8.40 -2.09 12.01
CA ILE A 69 -7.73 -0.79 11.88
C ILE A 69 -8.57 0.17 11.03
N ILE A 70 -9.09 -0.29 9.89
CA ILE A 70 -9.82 0.56 8.93
C ILE A 70 -11.14 1.05 9.53
N PHE A 71 -11.86 0.21 10.26
CA PHE A 71 -13.18 0.57 10.81
C PHE A 71 -13.12 1.77 11.79
N PRO A 72 -12.30 1.77 12.86
CA PRO A 72 -12.18 2.92 13.74
C PRO A 72 -11.57 4.14 13.02
N ALA A 73 -10.64 3.94 12.09
CA ALA A 73 -10.08 5.03 11.30
C ALA A 73 -11.14 5.73 10.44
N LEU A 74 -12.02 4.96 9.78
CA LEU A 74 -13.16 5.49 9.04
C LEU A 74 -14.17 6.18 9.96
N GLY A 75 -14.43 5.62 11.14
CA GLY A 75 -15.29 6.25 12.15
C GLY A 75 -14.76 7.62 12.59
N ILE A 76 -13.45 7.71 12.87
CA ILE A 76 -12.79 8.98 13.19
C ILE A 76 -12.84 9.95 12.00
N TYR A 77 -12.59 9.47 10.78
CA TYR A 77 -12.64 10.31 9.58
C TYR A 77 -14.02 10.91 9.36
N GLU A 78 -15.09 10.11 9.48
CA GLU A 78 -16.46 10.59 9.30
C GLU A 78 -16.82 11.59 10.42
N PHE A 79 -16.44 11.30 11.67
CA PHE A 79 -16.60 12.23 12.79
C PHE A 79 -15.86 13.56 12.56
N GLN A 80 -14.63 13.52 12.04
CA GLN A 80 -13.85 14.73 11.71
C GLN A 80 -14.46 15.52 10.54
N LYS A 81 -15.07 14.81 9.59
CA LYS A 81 -15.77 15.41 8.45
C LYS A 81 -17.02 16.15 8.89
N ASP A 82 -17.82 15.54 9.77
CA ASP A 82 -19.06 16.12 10.28
C ASP A 82 -18.82 17.28 11.24
N THR A 83 -17.78 17.20 12.07
CA THR A 83 -17.40 18.27 13.01
C THR A 83 -16.64 19.43 12.35
N GLY A 84 -16.23 19.29 11.09
CA GLY A 84 -15.36 20.26 10.42
C GLY A 84 -13.94 20.35 10.99
N ALA A 85 -13.55 19.44 11.90
CA ALA A 85 -12.24 19.42 12.53
C ALA A 85 -11.10 19.39 11.49
N THR A 86 -11.29 18.68 10.39
CA THR A 86 -10.34 18.63 9.26
C THR A 86 -10.08 20.01 8.66
N GLN A 87 -11.11 20.86 8.54
CA GLN A 87 -10.95 22.22 8.00
C GLN A 87 -10.26 23.14 9.00
N THR A 88 -10.53 22.99 10.29
CA THR A 88 -9.84 23.73 11.36
C THR A 88 -8.35 23.38 11.41
N ILE A 89 -8.00 22.08 11.35
CA ILE A 89 -6.62 21.62 11.27
C ILE A 89 -5.94 22.15 10.01
N GLY A 90 -6.63 22.11 8.86
CA GLY A 90 -6.11 22.66 7.60
C GLY A 90 -5.81 24.16 7.68
N ARG A 91 -6.68 24.95 8.31
CA ARG A 91 -6.46 26.40 8.54
C ARG A 91 -5.29 26.65 9.48
N TRP A 92 -5.14 25.85 10.54
CA TRP A 92 -4.03 25.99 11.48
C TRP A 92 -2.68 25.67 10.81
N LEU A 93 -2.61 24.59 10.03
CA LEU A 93 -1.43 24.24 9.23
C LEU A 93 -1.10 25.32 8.18
N ALA A 94 -2.13 25.95 7.59
CA ALA A 94 -1.97 27.09 6.69
C ALA A 94 -1.42 28.36 7.37
N GLY A 95 -1.53 28.46 8.70
CA GLY A 95 -0.98 29.56 9.48
C GLY A 95 0.50 29.42 9.84
N VAL A 96 1.13 28.27 9.62
CA VAL A 96 2.50 27.98 10.09
C VAL A 96 3.57 28.78 9.32
N SER A 97 3.36 29.03 8.02
CA SER A 97 4.30 29.83 7.22
C SER A 97 3.58 30.58 6.10
N GLY A 98 3.82 31.89 6.00
CA GLY A 98 3.23 32.72 4.93
C GLY A 98 3.77 32.41 3.53
N LYS A 99 4.84 31.62 3.40
CA LYS A 99 5.38 31.18 2.12
C LYS A 99 4.87 29.76 1.81
N PRO A 100 4.04 29.58 0.77
CA PRO A 100 3.45 28.28 0.45
C PRO A 100 4.51 27.20 0.19
N GLN A 101 5.70 27.56 -0.31
CA GLN A 101 6.82 26.65 -0.54
C GLN A 101 7.47 26.12 0.75
N VAL A 102 7.47 26.92 1.83
CA VAL A 102 8.07 26.52 3.12
C VAL A 102 7.07 25.69 3.92
N GLN A 103 5.80 26.08 3.91
CA GLN A 103 4.72 25.34 4.58
C GLN A 103 4.58 23.93 3.99
N ALA A 104 4.55 23.86 2.67
CA ALA A 104 4.72 22.67 1.87
C ALA A 104 5.84 21.74 2.33
N LEU A 105 7.06 22.29 2.41
CA LEU A 105 8.25 21.55 2.77
C LEU A 105 8.12 21.00 4.19
N LEU A 106 7.63 21.81 5.13
CA LEU A 106 7.39 21.38 6.52
C LEU A 106 6.35 20.26 6.60
N ILE A 107 5.21 20.40 5.93
CA ILE A 107 4.17 19.36 5.93
C ILE A 107 4.73 18.08 5.31
N ALA A 108 5.33 18.15 4.12
CA ALA A 108 5.88 16.99 3.44
C ALA A 108 7.00 16.31 4.24
N TRP A 109 7.87 17.09 4.90
CA TRP A 109 8.97 16.57 5.71
C TRP A 109 8.47 15.81 6.93
N PHE A 110 7.56 16.40 7.71
CA PHE A 110 7.04 15.75 8.93
C PHE A 110 6.06 14.62 8.64
N PHE A 111 5.13 14.80 7.69
CA PHE A 111 4.20 13.71 7.30
C PHE A 111 4.93 12.57 6.58
N GLY A 112 5.94 12.86 5.76
CA GLY A 112 6.74 11.84 5.10
C GLY A 112 7.44 10.92 6.11
N LEU A 113 8.17 11.51 7.07
CA LEU A 113 8.86 10.78 8.13
C LEU A 113 7.90 10.01 9.05
N PHE A 114 6.75 10.60 9.37
CA PHE A 114 5.71 9.94 10.15
C PHE A 114 5.15 8.69 9.46
N LEU A 115 4.88 8.79 8.16
CA LEU A 115 4.32 7.68 7.39
C LEU A 115 5.35 6.58 7.10
N GLU A 116 6.63 6.92 6.90
CA GLU A 116 7.71 5.93 6.83
C GLU A 116 7.89 5.18 8.14
N SER A 117 7.71 5.86 9.28
CA SER A 117 7.80 5.24 10.61
C SER A 117 6.62 4.33 10.95
N ALA A 118 5.43 4.63 10.43
CA ALA A 118 4.20 3.87 10.66
C ALA A 118 4.04 2.67 9.70
N ALA A 119 4.75 2.67 8.57
CA ALA A 119 4.58 1.70 7.52
C ALA A 119 5.71 0.67 7.50
N GLY A 120 5.36 -0.63 7.52
CA GLY A 120 6.25 -1.65 6.98
C GLY A 120 6.55 -1.38 5.51
N PHE A 121 7.65 -1.95 5.00
CA PHE A 121 8.24 -1.66 3.69
C PHE A 121 7.23 -1.45 2.52
N GLY A 122 6.21 -2.29 2.39
CA GLY A 122 5.21 -2.20 1.32
C GLY A 122 4.23 -1.02 1.44
N ALA A 123 3.85 -0.64 2.66
CA ALA A 123 2.96 0.51 2.88
C ALA A 123 3.72 1.84 2.67
N ALA A 124 5.03 1.88 2.96
CA ALA A 124 5.87 3.05 2.72
C ALA A 124 5.98 3.36 1.22
N ILE A 125 6.13 2.32 0.39
CA ILE A 125 6.17 2.46 -1.06
C ILE A 125 4.82 2.90 -1.62
N GLY A 126 3.72 2.31 -1.16
CA GLY A 126 2.37 2.70 -1.55
C GLY A 126 2.05 4.17 -1.22
N ASN A 127 2.69 4.70 -0.19
CA ASN A 127 2.47 6.06 0.26
C ASN A 127 2.87 7.15 -0.75
N ILE A 128 3.83 6.83 -1.64
CA ILE A 128 4.31 7.71 -2.71
C ILE A 128 3.21 8.02 -3.73
N ILE A 129 2.24 7.11 -3.89
CA ILE A 129 1.17 7.23 -4.90
C ILE A 129 -0.19 7.61 -4.29
N THR A 130 -0.29 7.80 -2.98
CA THR A 130 -1.58 8.07 -2.33
C THR A 130 -2.14 9.44 -2.74
N PRO A 131 -3.44 9.56 -3.06
CA PRO A 131 -4.01 10.81 -3.58
C PRO A 131 -3.81 12.02 -2.66
N HIS A 132 -3.88 11.83 -1.35
CA HIS A 132 -3.72 12.92 -0.39
C HIS A 132 -2.29 13.49 -0.39
N ASN A 133 -1.27 12.63 -0.51
CA ASN A 133 0.14 13.05 -0.58
C ASN A 133 0.49 13.68 -1.93
N ILE A 134 -0.04 13.14 -3.03
CA ILE A 134 0.14 13.75 -4.35
C ILE A 134 -0.52 15.12 -4.41
N VAL A 135 -1.70 15.28 -3.82
CA VAL A 135 -2.39 16.59 -3.79
C VAL A 135 -1.65 17.57 -2.89
N ALA A 136 -1.20 17.13 -1.71
CA ALA A 136 -0.39 17.94 -0.81
C ALA A 136 0.90 18.38 -1.50
N GLY A 137 1.65 17.44 -2.08
CA GLY A 137 2.88 17.67 -2.85
C GLY A 137 2.68 18.52 -4.10
N ALA A 138 1.62 18.31 -4.88
CA ALA A 138 1.36 19.14 -6.07
C ALA A 138 1.00 20.58 -5.68
N ALA A 139 0.32 20.78 -4.55
CA ALA A 139 0.02 22.10 -4.03
C ALA A 139 1.28 22.86 -3.58
N THR A 140 2.33 22.15 -3.19
CA THR A 140 3.59 22.77 -2.74
C THR A 140 4.39 23.46 -3.83
N VAL A 141 4.43 22.81 -4.99
CA VAL A 141 5.22 23.25 -6.16
C VAL A 141 4.39 24.08 -7.15
N GLY A 142 3.17 24.48 -6.78
CA GLY A 142 2.26 25.22 -7.64
C GLY A 142 1.68 24.40 -8.80
N ALA A 143 1.78 23.07 -8.76
CA ALA A 143 1.23 22.15 -9.77
C ALA A 143 -0.23 21.73 -9.47
N VAL A 144 -0.99 22.61 -8.81
CA VAL A 144 -2.40 22.37 -8.45
C VAL A 144 -3.22 22.12 -9.72
N GLY A 145 -3.85 20.96 -9.82
CA GLY A 145 -4.62 20.53 -11.00
C GLY A 145 -3.91 19.52 -11.90
N ARG A 146 -2.58 19.34 -11.79
CA ARG A 146 -1.80 18.35 -12.55
C ARG A 146 -1.62 17.01 -11.81
N LYS A 147 -2.63 16.58 -11.05
CA LYS A 147 -2.57 15.39 -10.18
C LYS A 147 -2.17 14.12 -10.92
N GLY A 148 -2.71 13.93 -12.13
CA GLY A 148 -2.41 12.76 -12.96
C GLY A 148 -0.98 12.74 -13.50
N GLU A 149 -0.39 13.91 -13.70
CA GLU A 149 0.98 14.03 -14.22
C GLU A 149 2.01 13.74 -13.13
N VAL A 150 1.78 14.26 -11.92
CA VAL A 150 2.57 13.90 -10.72
C VAL A 150 2.45 12.41 -10.43
N LEU A 151 1.25 11.84 -10.47
CA LEU A 151 1.05 10.39 -10.30
C LEU A 151 1.79 9.57 -11.36
N ARG A 152 1.73 9.99 -12.63
CA ARG A 152 2.41 9.29 -13.72
C ARG A 152 3.94 9.40 -13.62
N GLN A 153 4.45 10.47 -13.02
CA GLN A 153 5.88 10.65 -12.73
C GLN A 153 6.35 9.90 -11.49
N THR A 154 5.50 9.71 -10.48
CA THR A 154 5.86 8.96 -9.26
C THR A 154 5.65 7.46 -9.37
N LEU A 155 4.82 6.99 -10.31
CA LEU A 155 4.58 5.56 -10.55
C LEU A 155 5.86 4.74 -10.85
N PRO A 156 6.76 5.20 -11.74
CA PRO A 156 8.00 4.48 -12.03
C PRO A 156 8.93 4.42 -10.82
N VAL A 157 8.99 5.50 -10.03
CA VAL A 157 9.79 5.56 -8.80
C VAL A 157 9.28 4.52 -7.80
N CYS A 158 7.96 4.48 -7.57
CA CYS A 158 7.31 3.47 -6.75
C CYS A 158 7.64 2.03 -7.22
N ALA A 159 7.57 1.77 -8.53
CA ALA A 159 7.90 0.47 -9.11
C ALA A 159 9.37 0.07 -8.91
N ILE A 160 10.31 1.01 -9.03
CA ILE A 160 11.74 0.76 -8.79
C ILE A 160 12.00 0.44 -7.32
N TYR A 161 11.46 1.25 -6.38
CA TYR A 161 11.60 0.99 -4.95
C TYR A 161 10.98 -0.36 -4.54
N ALA A 162 9.84 -0.73 -5.13
CA ALA A 162 9.23 -2.04 -4.94
C ALA A 162 10.13 -3.17 -5.45
N ALA A 163 10.70 -3.04 -6.65
CA ALA A 163 11.56 -4.04 -7.25
C ALA A 163 12.87 -4.23 -6.47
N VAL A 164 13.57 -3.13 -6.14
CA VAL A 164 14.84 -3.15 -5.40
C VAL A 164 14.62 -3.69 -3.99
N GLY A 165 13.58 -3.22 -3.32
CA GLY A 165 13.20 -3.71 -2.01
C GLY A 165 12.85 -5.19 -1.98
N GLY A 166 12.03 -5.63 -2.93
CA GLY A 166 11.69 -7.04 -3.10
C GLY A 166 12.91 -7.91 -3.37
N LEU A 167 13.84 -7.46 -4.22
CA LEU A 167 15.10 -8.17 -4.50
C LEU A 167 16.02 -8.25 -3.29
N LEU A 168 16.14 -7.16 -2.52
CA LEU A 168 16.93 -7.14 -1.29
C LEU A 168 16.38 -8.09 -0.24
N LEU A 169 15.06 -8.05 0.02
CA LEU A 169 14.40 -8.97 0.93
C LEU A 169 14.55 -10.43 0.47
N PHE A 170 14.43 -10.68 -0.83
CA PHE A 170 14.63 -12.01 -1.41
C PHE A 170 16.06 -12.52 -1.22
N ALA A 171 17.07 -11.67 -1.44
CA ALA A 171 18.47 -12.01 -1.24
C ALA A 171 18.78 -12.26 0.24
N LEU A 172 18.26 -11.41 1.15
CA LEU A 172 18.46 -11.56 2.58
C LEU A 172 17.79 -12.82 3.13
N GLY A 173 16.58 -13.14 2.66
CA GLY A 173 15.85 -14.34 3.04
C GLY A 173 16.49 -15.65 2.57
N HIS A 174 17.44 -15.58 1.63
CA HIS A 174 18.22 -16.74 1.20
C HIS A 174 19.54 -16.91 1.99
N LEU A 175 19.92 -15.90 2.77
CA LEU A 175 21.13 -15.87 3.61
C LEU A 175 20.86 -16.20 5.09
N LEU A 176 19.59 -16.15 5.52
CA LEU A 176 19.09 -16.52 6.86
C LEU A 176 18.54 -17.95 6.85
#